data_AF-A0A160ISN6-F1
#
_entry.id   AF-A0A160ISN6-F1
#
_cell.length_a   1.000
_cell.length_b   1.000
_cell.length_c   1.000
_cell.angle_alpha   90.00
_cell.angle_beta   90.00
_cell.angle_gamma   90.00
#
_symmetry.space_group_name_H-M   'P 1'
#
loop_
_entity.id
_entity.type
_entity.pdbx_description
1 polymer ?
#
loop_
_entity_poly.entity_id
_entity_poly.type
_entity_poly.pdbx_seq_one_letter_code
_entity_poly.pdbx_strand_id
1 'polypeptide(L)'
;MYDAELKNQLENELKRWNDKKLSVWNEGNIPFNSFEYDAITNEIYDWLHTVNPNVQNVIWDARHYIMTARVKNAAKKYPDKRILCIHGADHNYWYYKSLKDERDIELVYPLR
;
A
#
# COMPACT_ATOMS: atom_id res chain seq x y z
N MET A 1 -3.47 24.06 12.54
CA MET A 1 -2.81 24.43 11.28
C MET A 1 -1.32 24.44 11.58
N TYR A 2 -0.51 23.70 10.83
CA TYR A 2 0.94 23.70 11.05
C TYR A 2 1.51 25.08 10.73
N ASP A 3 2.49 25.53 11.51
CA ASP A 3 3.27 26.69 11.13
C ASP A 3 4.12 26.39 9.88
N ALA A 4 4.65 27.44 9.26
CA ALA A 4 5.38 27.33 8.00
C ALA A 4 6.67 26.51 8.13
N GLU A 5 7.32 26.55 9.30
CA GLU A 5 8.58 25.84 9.54
C GLU A 5 8.33 24.34 9.66
N LEU A 6 7.39 23.93 10.51
CA LEU A 6 7.00 22.54 10.68
C LEU A 6 6.45 21.96 9.38
N LYS A 7 5.66 22.74 8.62
CA LYS A 7 5.20 22.32 7.29
C LYS A 7 6.39 21.98 6.37
N ASN A 8 7.39 22.86 6.27
CA ASN A 8 8.57 22.64 5.44
C ASN A 8 9.38 21.43 5.91
N GLN A 9 9.51 21.22 7.22
CA GLN A 9 10.19 20.04 7.78
C GLN A 9 9.47 18.73 7.36
N LEU A 10 8.15 18.68 7.48
CA LEU A 10 7.34 17.52 7.08
C LEU A 10 7.40 17.26 5.57
N GLU A 11 7.38 18.31 4.75
CA GLU A 11 7.51 18.20 3.29
C GLU A 11 8.88 17.64 2.88
N ASN A 12 9.96 18.09 3.53
CA ASN A 12 11.30 17.55 3.30
C ASN A 12 11.43 16.09 3.74
N GLU A 13 10.82 15.72 4.87
CA GLU A 13 10.84 14.33 5.34
C GLU A 13 10.05 13.42 4.39
N LEU A 14 8.87 13.85 3.94
CA LEU A 14 8.11 13.12 2.92
C LEU A 14 8.91 12.98 1.61
N LYS A 15 9.68 13.99 1.22
CA LYS A 15 10.57 13.88 0.06
C LYS A 15 11.63 12.80 0.26
N ARG A 16 12.31 12.75 1.42
CA ARG A 16 13.31 11.71 1.72
C ARG A 16 12.72 10.32 1.69
N TRP A 17 11.53 10.15 2.25
CA TRP A 17 10.76 8.92 2.19
C TRP A 17 10.50 8.48 0.74
N ASN A 18 10.05 9.40 -0.11
CA ASN A 18 9.83 9.11 -1.52
C ASN A 18 11.13 8.79 -2.26
N ASP A 19 12.22 9.50 -2.00
CA ASP A 19 13.54 9.20 -2.59
C ASP A 19 14.02 7.80 -2.19
N LYS A 20 13.84 7.42 -0.91
CA LYS A 20 14.14 6.07 -0.38
C LYS A 20 13.27 5.00 -1.04
N LYS A 21 11.96 5.24 -1.20
CA LYS A 21 11.05 4.31 -1.89
C LYS A 21 11.43 4.16 -3.37
N LEU A 22 11.78 5.27 -4.01
CA LEU A 22 12.21 5.27 -5.41
C LEU A 22 13.58 4.66 -5.62
N SER A 23 14.47 4.57 -4.62
CA SER A 23 15.75 3.89 -4.82
C SER A 23 15.60 2.38 -5.02
N VAL A 24 14.49 1.79 -4.57
CA VAL A 24 14.22 0.34 -4.67
C VAL A 24 13.18 -0.01 -5.74
N TRP A 25 12.76 0.97 -6.56
CA TRP A 25 11.64 0.82 -7.49
C TRP A 25 11.84 -0.29 -8.54
N ASN A 26 13.08 -0.68 -8.83
CA ASN A 26 13.43 -1.67 -9.86
C ASN A 26 14.17 -2.89 -9.30
N GLU A 27 14.12 -3.16 -7.99
CA GLU A 27 14.82 -4.31 -7.40
C GLU A 27 14.26 -5.66 -7.89
N GLY A 28 13.00 -5.69 -8.34
CA GLY A 28 12.38 -6.86 -8.98
C GLY A 28 12.44 -6.82 -10.51
N ASN A 29 12.02 -7.92 -11.15
CA ASN A 29 11.90 -7.99 -12.61
C ASN A 29 10.88 -7.01 -13.18
N ILE A 30 9.88 -6.64 -12.37
CA ILE A 30 8.82 -5.70 -12.71
C ILE A 30 8.97 -4.48 -11.79
N PRO A 31 8.91 -3.25 -12.33
CA PRO A 31 8.89 -2.03 -11.53
C PRO A 31 7.82 -2.04 -10.43
N PHE A 32 8.17 -1.54 -9.25
CA PHE A 32 7.28 -1.38 -8.10
C PHE A 32 6.64 -2.70 -7.60
N ASN A 33 7.31 -3.82 -7.83
CA ASN A 33 6.84 -5.17 -7.51
C ASN A 33 7.94 -5.93 -6.75
N SER A 34 8.14 -5.56 -5.50
CA SER A 34 9.07 -6.21 -4.58
C SER A 34 8.64 -6.02 -3.12
N PHE A 35 9.12 -6.89 -2.23
CA PHE A 35 8.82 -6.76 -0.80
C PHE A 35 9.55 -5.59 -0.16
N GLU A 36 10.70 -5.21 -0.72
CA GLU A 36 11.51 -4.08 -0.31
C GLU A 36 10.79 -2.76 -0.59
N TYR A 37 10.21 -2.62 -1.79
CA TYR A 37 9.35 -1.48 -2.14
C TYR A 37 8.15 -1.38 -1.19
N ASP A 38 7.53 -2.53 -0.89
CA ASP A 38 6.38 -2.62 0.01
C ASP A 38 6.70 -2.27 1.45
N ALA A 39 7.85 -2.73 1.96
CA ALA A 39 8.30 -2.45 3.32
C ALA A 39 8.47 -0.93 3.51
N ILE A 40 9.16 -0.26 2.59
CA ILE A 40 9.36 1.18 2.64
C ILE A 40 8.02 1.91 2.47
N THR A 41 7.17 1.47 1.54
CA THR A 41 5.83 2.05 1.37
C THR A 41 5.03 2.00 2.68
N ASN A 42 5.02 0.86 3.36
CA ASN A 42 4.34 0.73 4.65
C ASN A 42 4.91 1.69 5.70
N GLU A 43 6.23 1.82 5.81
CA GLU A 43 6.88 2.78 6.72
C GLU A 43 6.47 4.23 6.44
N ILE A 44 6.32 4.64 5.17
CA ILE A 44 5.87 5.98 4.80
C ILE A 44 4.47 6.25 5.35
N TYR A 45 3.55 5.31 5.18
CA TYR A 45 2.17 5.50 5.63
C TYR A 45 2.02 5.39 7.15
N ASP A 46 2.84 4.55 7.81
CA ASP A 46 2.96 4.53 9.26
C ASP A 46 3.44 5.91 9.77
N TRP A 47 4.47 6.49 9.13
CA TRP A 47 4.94 7.84 9.46
C TRP A 47 3.87 8.91 9.20
N LEU A 48 3.22 8.90 8.04
CA LEU A 48 2.13 9.84 7.71
C LEU A 48 0.98 9.76 8.72
N HIS A 49 0.74 8.58 9.31
CA HIS A 49 -0.26 8.39 10.35
C HIS A 49 0.14 9.12 11.63
N THR A 50 1.43 9.09 12.01
CA THR A 50 1.95 9.89 13.12
C THR A 50 1.80 11.40 12.88
N VAL A 51 1.85 11.85 11.62
CA VAL A 51 1.69 13.26 11.24
C VAL A 51 0.23 13.70 11.29
N ASN A 52 -0.70 12.92 10.77
CA ASN A 52 -2.13 13.23 10.86
C ASN A 52 -2.99 11.96 10.82
N PRO A 53 -3.29 11.37 11.99
CA PRO A 53 -4.00 10.10 12.06
C PRO A 53 -5.42 10.23 11.51
N ASN A 54 -6.09 11.37 11.74
CA ASN A 54 -7.46 11.58 11.26
C ASN A 54 -7.54 11.56 9.74
N VAL A 55 -6.59 12.21 9.06
CA VAL A 55 -6.51 12.18 7.60
C VAL A 55 -6.18 10.77 7.12
N GLN A 56 -5.13 10.13 7.67
CA GLN A 56 -4.71 8.80 7.21
C GLN A 56 -5.78 7.71 7.44
N ASN A 57 -6.47 7.75 8.57
CA ASN A 57 -7.59 6.84 8.85
C ASN A 57 -8.66 6.91 7.75
N VAL A 58 -8.92 8.10 7.21
CA VAL A 58 -9.96 8.32 6.18
C VAL A 58 -9.43 8.06 4.77
N ILE A 59 -8.28 8.63 4.41
CA ILE A 59 -7.79 8.60 3.02
C ILE A 59 -7.05 7.30 2.67
N TRP A 60 -6.50 6.63 3.68
CA TRP A 60 -5.62 5.47 3.50
C TRP A 60 -6.24 4.20 4.08
N ASP A 61 -6.48 4.16 5.39
CA ASP A 61 -6.91 2.93 6.06
C ASP A 61 -8.33 2.52 5.64
N ALA A 62 -9.30 3.45 5.72
CA ALA A 62 -10.66 3.18 5.28
C ALA A 62 -10.72 2.74 3.80
N ARG A 63 -9.90 3.37 2.95
CA ARG A 63 -9.79 2.98 1.53
C ARG A 63 -9.30 1.55 1.40
N HIS A 64 -8.23 1.19 2.10
CA HIS A 64 -7.69 -0.16 2.07
C HIS A 64 -8.66 -1.21 2.63
N TYR A 65 -9.34 -0.94 3.74
CA TYR A 65 -10.38 -1.83 4.27
C TYR A 65 -11.48 -2.08 3.24
N ILE A 66 -11.95 -1.03 2.55
CA ILE A 66 -12.97 -1.16 1.49
C ILE A 66 -12.44 -1.94 0.29
N MET A 67 -11.21 -1.67 -0.16
CA MET A 67 -10.58 -2.37 -1.28
C MET A 67 -10.49 -3.87 -1.01
N THR A 68 -9.92 -4.25 0.14
CA THR A 68 -9.81 -5.65 0.55
C THR A 68 -11.17 -6.31 0.73
N ALA A 69 -12.13 -5.64 1.38
CA ALA A 69 -13.48 -6.19 1.55
C ALA A 69 -14.15 -6.49 0.20
N ARG A 70 -13.99 -5.61 -0.79
CA ARG A 70 -14.50 -5.82 -2.15
C ARG A 70 -13.86 -7.01 -2.83
N VAL A 71 -12.55 -7.20 -2.69
CA VAL A 71 -11.83 -8.37 -3.23
C VAL A 71 -12.34 -9.65 -2.60
N LYS A 72 -12.42 -9.71 -1.25
CA LYS A 72 -12.93 -10.88 -0.53
C LYS A 72 -14.38 -11.21 -0.92
N ASN A 73 -15.22 -10.19 -1.06
CA ASN A 73 -16.61 -10.38 -1.49
C ASN A 73 -16.72 -10.85 -2.94
N ALA A 74 -15.88 -10.34 -3.84
CA ALA A 74 -15.85 -10.77 -5.23
C ALA A 74 -15.37 -12.22 -5.36
N ALA A 75 -14.30 -12.60 -4.65
CA ALA A 75 -13.80 -13.98 -4.60
C ALA A 75 -14.88 -14.96 -4.13
N LYS A 76 -15.59 -14.61 -3.04
CA LYS A 76 -16.71 -15.43 -2.53
C LYS A 76 -17.88 -15.53 -3.50
N LYS A 77 -18.22 -14.45 -4.21
CA LYS A 77 -19.36 -14.40 -5.13
C LYS A 77 -19.09 -15.17 -6.43
N TYR A 78 -17.84 -15.25 -6.85
CA TYR A 78 -17.44 -15.83 -8.13
C TYR A 78 -16.35 -16.91 -7.92
N PRO A 79 -16.70 -18.05 -7.29
CA PRO A 79 -15.75 -19.14 -7.11
C PRO A 79 -15.20 -19.62 -8.46
N ASP A 80 -13.93 -20.03 -8.47
CA ASP A 80 -13.20 -20.55 -9.63
C ASP A 80 -13.07 -19.58 -10.81
N LYS A 81 -13.41 -18.30 -10.63
CA LYS A 81 -13.24 -17.26 -11.66
C LYS A 81 -11.95 -16.49 -11.45
N ARG A 82 -11.30 -16.14 -12.57
CA ARG A 82 -10.19 -15.18 -12.57
C ARG A 82 -10.75 -13.78 -12.41
N ILE A 83 -10.32 -13.07 -11.36
CA ILE A 83 -10.73 -11.71 -11.06
C ILE A 83 -9.54 -10.79 -11.32
N LEU A 84 -9.69 -9.85 -12.26
CA LEU A 84 -8.70 -8.79 -12.47
C LEU A 84 -8.95 -7.67 -11.44
N CYS A 85 -7.95 -7.35 -10.64
CA CYS A 85 -7.94 -6.20 -9.74
C CYS A 85 -6.86 -5.22 -10.20
N ILE A 86 -7.23 -3.95 -10.39
CA ILE A 86 -6.31 -2.88 -10.81
C ILE A 86 -6.17 -1.90 -9.65
N HIS A 87 -4.95 -1.66 -9.20
CA HIS A 87 -4.62 -0.68 -8.17
C HIS A 87 -3.20 -0.14 -8.39
N GLY A 88 -2.86 0.96 -7.72
CA GLY A 88 -1.50 1.47 -7.67
C GLY A 88 -0.57 0.58 -6.83
N ALA A 89 0.74 0.65 -7.11
CA ALA A 89 1.75 -0.17 -6.46
C ALA A 89 1.84 0.05 -4.94
N ASP A 90 1.55 1.26 -4.47
CA ASP A 90 1.58 1.59 -3.04
C ASP A 90 0.54 0.79 -2.20
N HIS A 91 -0.36 0.04 -2.84
CA HIS A 91 -1.34 -0.81 -2.17
C HIS A 91 -0.90 -2.28 -2.05
N ASN A 92 0.19 -2.67 -2.70
CA ASN A 92 0.66 -4.05 -2.79
C ASN A 92 0.86 -4.65 -1.40
N TYR A 93 1.59 -3.95 -0.53
CA TYR A 93 1.85 -4.40 0.84
C TYR A 93 0.55 -4.72 1.62
N TRP A 94 -0.49 -3.90 1.46
CA TRP A 94 -1.75 -4.07 2.18
C TRP A 94 -2.53 -5.27 1.64
N TYR A 95 -2.56 -5.43 0.32
CA TYR A 95 -3.15 -6.59 -0.34
C TYR A 95 -2.45 -7.87 0.11
N TYR A 96 -1.12 -7.88 0.08
CA TYR A 96 -0.33 -9.01 0.54
C TYR A 96 -0.66 -9.38 1.98
N LYS A 97 -0.57 -8.42 2.91
CA LYS A 97 -0.90 -8.64 4.33
C LYS A 97 -2.33 -9.15 4.54
N SER A 98 -3.29 -8.63 3.78
CA SER A 98 -4.72 -8.88 4.02
C SER A 98 -5.30 -10.11 3.34
N LEU A 99 -4.60 -10.63 2.32
CA LEU A 99 -5.09 -11.71 1.46
C LEU A 99 -4.22 -12.98 1.49
N LYS A 100 -2.94 -12.90 1.88
CA LYS A 100 -2.03 -14.07 1.86
C LYS A 100 -2.52 -15.27 2.70
N ASP A 101 -3.30 -15.01 3.73
CA ASP A 101 -3.81 -16.02 4.67
C ASP A 101 -5.29 -16.39 4.40
N GLU A 102 -5.89 -15.85 3.33
CA GLU A 102 -7.28 -16.16 2.96
C GLU A 102 -7.34 -17.51 2.24
N ARG A 103 -8.06 -18.47 2.83
CA ARG A 103 -8.11 -19.86 2.36
C ARG A 103 -8.60 -20.03 0.92
N ASP A 104 -9.50 -19.15 0.49
CA ASP A 104 -10.16 -19.23 -0.81
C ASP A 104 -9.49 -18.36 -1.88
N ILE A 105 -8.28 -17.83 -1.60
CA ILE A 105 -7.54 -16.93 -2.49
C ILE A 105 -6.12 -17.47 -2.68
N GLU A 106 -5.79 -17.86 -3.90
CA GLU A 106 -4.39 -18.07 -4.30
C GLU A 106 -3.76 -16.71 -4.61
N LEU A 107 -2.86 -16.26 -3.74
CA LEU A 107 -2.16 -14.99 -3.93
C LEU A 107 -0.77 -15.23 -4.53
N VAL A 108 -0.53 -14.67 -5.71
CA VAL A 108 0.78 -14.66 -6.36
C VAL A 108 1.38 -13.26 -6.26
N TYR A 109 2.41 -13.12 -5.43
CA TYR A 109 3.17 -11.88 -5.27
C TYR A 109 4.55 -12.16 -4.66
N PRO A 110 5.64 -11.51 -5.12
CA PRO A 110 5.73 -10.60 -6.26
C PRO A 110 5.49 -11.32 -7.60
N LEU A 111 5.07 -10.57 -8.61
CA LEU A 111 4.91 -11.06 -9.98
C LEU A 111 6.28 -11.39 -10.60
N ARG A 112 6.31 -12.33 -11.54
CA ARG A 112 7.52 -12.82 -12.22
C ARG A 112 7.61 -12.38 -13.66
#